data_AF-A0A4Y8M941-F1
#
_entry.id   AF-A0A4Y8M941-F1
#
_cell.length_a   1.000
_cell.length_b   1.000
_cell.length_c   1.000
_cell.angle_alpha   90.00
_cell.angle_beta   90.00
_cell.angle_gamma   90.00
#
_symmetry.space_group_name_H-M   'P 1'
#
loop_
_entity.id
_entity.type
_entity.pdbx_description
1 polymer ?
#
loop_
_entity_poly.entity_id
_entity_poly.type
_entity_poly.pdbx_seq_one_letter_code
_entity_poly.pdbx_strand_id
1 'polypeptide(L)' 'MANENKQLPIGSAKDVEFADELADSEDKEAQERAAAADRRATSNEGE' A
#
# COMPACT_ATOMS: atom_id res chain seq x y z
N MET A 1 -6.50 -25.02 -19.58
CA MET A 1 -7.05 -24.04 -18.62
C MET A 1 -5.97 -22.99 -18.46
N ALA A 2 -6.13 -21.83 -19.11
CA ALA A 2 -5.14 -20.77 -19.00
C ALA A 2 -5.18 -20.24 -17.56
N ASN A 3 -4.06 -20.38 -16.86
CA ASN A 3 -3.89 -19.83 -15.52
C ASN A 3 -3.71 -18.32 -15.68
N GLU A 4 -4.79 -17.62 -16.01
CA GLU A 4 -4.85 -16.16 -16.05
C GLU A 4 -4.93 -15.63 -14.62
N ASN A 5 -3.95 -15.96 -13.78
CA ASN A 5 -3.58 -15.08 -12.68
C ASN A 5 -2.96 -13.84 -13.31
N LYS A 6 -3.81 -13.04 -13.97
CA LYS A 6 -3.53 -11.67 -14.40
C LYS A 6 -2.88 -11.01 -13.20
N GLN A 7 -1.69 -10.48 -13.39
CA GLN A 7 -1.04 -9.58 -12.44
C GLN A 7 -2.07 -8.50 -12.09
N LEU A 8 -2.71 -8.67 -10.93
CA LEU A 8 -3.66 -7.69 -10.42
C LEU A 8 -2.83 -6.48 -9.99
N PRO A 9 -3.31 -5.26 -10.26
CA PRO A 9 -2.59 -4.07 -9.84
C PRO A 9 -2.43 -4.10 -8.31
N ILE A 10 -1.20 -3.84 -7.85
CA ILE A 10 -0.93 -3.66 -6.44
C ILE A 10 -1.52 -2.31 -6.03
N GLY A 11 -2.39 -2.30 -5.02
CA GLY A 11 -2.93 -1.07 -4.46
C GLY A 11 -1.88 -0.33 -3.63
N SER A 12 -1.89 1.00 -3.70
CA SER A 12 -1.02 1.87 -2.91
C SER A 12 -1.80 2.57 -1.80
N ALA A 13 -1.13 2.88 -0.69
CA ALA A 13 -1.64 3.76 0.36
C ALA A 13 -2.05 5.16 -0.17
N LYS A 14 -1.58 5.58 -1.35
CA LYS A 14 -2.00 6.82 -2.01
C LYS A 14 -3.38 6.74 -2.66
N ASP A 15 -3.91 5.53 -2.88
CA ASP A 15 -5.21 5.32 -3.51
C ASP A 15 -6.37 5.59 -2.53
N VAL A 16 -6.05 5.85 -1.25
CA VAL A 16 -7.02 6.10 -0.18
C VAL A 16 -6.63 7.39 0.54
N GLU A 17 -7.56 8.32 0.69
CA GLU A 17 -7.35 9.55 1.45
C GLU A 17 -7.32 9.27 2.97
N PHE A 18 -6.33 9.86 3.66
CA PHE A 18 -6.16 9.72 5.11
C PHE A 18 -6.81 10.89 5.86
N ALA A 19 -7.72 10.59 6.78
CA ALA A 19 -8.41 11.57 7.60
C ALA A 19 -7.61 11.92 8.88
N ASP A 20 -6.57 12.74 8.73
CA ASP A 20 -5.62 13.05 9.82
C ASP A 20 -6.27 13.67 11.07
N GLU A 21 -7.37 14.41 10.91
CA GLU A 21 -8.11 15.02 12.03
C GLU A 21 -8.86 14.00 12.91
N LEU A 22 -9.15 12.81 12.36
CA LEU A 22 -9.81 11.72 13.08
C LEU A 22 -8.83 10.64 13.53
N ALA A 23 -7.57 10.73 13.09
CA ALA A 23 -6.56 9.71 13.32
C ALA A 23 -5.97 9.82 14.73
N ASP A 24 -5.91 8.70 15.42
CA ASP A 24 -5.17 8.58 16.66
C ASP A 24 -3.68 8.24 16.42
N SER A 25 -2.93 7.99 17.50
CA SER A 25 -1.51 7.64 17.37
C SER A 25 -1.27 6.31 16.66
N GLU A 26 -2.18 5.34 16.84
CA GLU A 26 -2.06 4.02 16.23
C GLU A 26 -2.33 4.10 14.72
N ASP A 27 -3.31 4.92 14.33
CA ASP A 27 -3.62 5.19 12.92
C ASP A 27 -2.42 5.79 12.17
N LYS A 28 -1.72 6.73 12.81
CA LYS A 28 -0.52 7.36 12.25
C LYS A 28 0.62 6.37 12.08
N GLU A 29 0.86 5.53 13.08
CA GLU A 29 1.88 4.48 12.98
C GLU A 29 1.53 3.45 11.90
N ALA A 30 0.25 3.09 11.77
CA ALA A 30 -0.22 2.22 10.71
C ALA A 30 0.01 2.82 9.32
N GLN A 31 -0.25 4.13 9.14
CA GLN A 31 0.02 4.86 7.91
C GLN A 31 1.52 4.83 7.54
N GLU A 32 2.41 5.07 8.51
CA GLU A 32 3.85 5.01 8.32
C GLU A 32 4.32 3.61 7.91
N ARG A 33 3.79 2.57 8.58
CA ARG A 33 4.08 1.16 8.26
C ARG A 33 3.60 0.80 6.85
N ALA A 34 2.41 1.26 6.45
CA ALA A 34 1.88 1.05 5.10
C ALA A 34 2.75 1.71 4.03
N ALA A 35 3.13 2.98 4.23
CA ALA A 35 4.01 3.70 3.31
C ALA A 35 5.38 3.02 3.16
N ALA A 36 5.93 2.45 4.24
CA ALA A 36 7.17 1.68 4.18
C ALA A 36 7.01 0.33 3.47
N ALA A 37 5.84 -0.31 3.54
CA ALA A 37 5.54 -1.53 2.81
C ALA A 37 5.39 -1.25 1.31
N ASP A 38 4.66 -0.20 0.94
CA ASP A 38 4.53 0.26 -0.45
C ASP A 38 5.89 0.48 -1.09
N ARG A 39 6.79 1.22 -0.42
CA ARG A 39 8.17 1.45 -0.93
C ARG A 39 8.89 0.14 -1.21
N ARG A 40 8.77 -0.84 -0.31
CA ARG A 40 9.39 -2.18 -0.47
C ARG A 40 8.79 -2.94 -1.65
N ALA A 41 7.47 -2.92 -1.80
CA ALA A 41 6.77 -3.58 -2.89
C ALA A 41 7.13 -2.96 -4.25
N THR A 42 7.10 -1.63 -4.35
CA THR A 42 7.45 -0.91 -5.59
C THR A 42 8.93 -1.03 -5.95
N SER A 43 9.83 -1.15 -4.96
CA SER A 43 11.26 -1.35 -5.24
C SER A 43 11.57 -2.74 -5.81
N ASN A 44 10.74 -3.74 -5.50
CA ASN A 44 10.90 -5.11 -5.98
C ASN A 44 10.19 -5.40 -7.32
N GLU A 45 9.33 -4.51 -7.82
CA GLU A 45 8.68 -4.65 -9.14
C GLU A 45 9.58 -4.17 -10.31
N GLY A 46 10.84 -3.82 -10.04
CA GLY A 46 11.80 -3.31 -11.03
C GLY A 46 12.90 -4.28 -11.50
N GLU A 47 12.87 -5.56 -11.11
CA GLU A 47 13.81 -6.61 -11.56
C GLU A 47 13.15 -7.70 -12.42
#